data_AF-J0KAU6-F1
#
_entry.id   AF-J0KAU6-F1
#
_cell.length_a   1.000
_cell.length_b   1.000
_cell.length_c   1.000
_cell.angle_alpha   90.00
_cell.angle_beta   90.00
_cell.angle_gamma   90.00
#
_symmetry.space_group_name_H-M   'P 1'
#
loop_
_entity.id
_entity.type
_entity.pdbx_description
1 polymer ?
#
loop_
_entity_poly.entity_id
_entity_poly.type
_entity_poly.pdbx_seq_one_letter_code
_entity_poly.pdbx_strand_id
1 'polypeptide(L)'
;MDDPILTIEEREAINSGRWFSSLSPSLRHDILRCAYVKRFKDGGLIAARGDPPEEWIACARGAVRVSSTSISGKQITLTYVEPGIWFGDVAIFDGDRRTHDAYAHGDTTILCVAKADFKKILAAHTELYEAMLRLHARRIRQLFGLVEDLNTLPLRSRLAKQLVHLVRSYGVPSLSDGSEMRIGLQLAQEELAQLLGASRQRVNQELKSMEREDAIRIEPGGLVIRDREALMRIADADT
;
A
#
# COMPACT_ATOMS: atom_id res chain seq x y z
N MET A 1 -13.35 1.78 -30.19
CA MET A 1 -13.86 2.65 -29.11
C MET A 1 -13.83 1.75 -27.91
N ASP A 2 -12.64 1.65 -27.32
CA ASP A 2 -12.31 0.59 -26.36
C ASP A 2 -12.95 0.95 -25.02
N ASP A 3 -13.75 0.04 -24.46
CA ASP A 3 -14.36 0.21 -23.15
C ASP A 3 -13.30 0.68 -22.13
N PRO A 4 -13.63 1.65 -21.25
CA PRO A 4 -12.67 2.11 -20.26
C PRO A 4 -12.33 0.91 -19.36
N ILE A 5 -11.08 0.46 -19.45
CA ILE A 5 -10.63 -0.76 -18.76
C ILE A 5 -10.74 -0.61 -17.23
N LEU A 6 -10.77 0.63 -16.72
CA LEU A 6 -10.99 1.01 -15.32
C LEU A 6 -12.37 1.66 -15.13
N THR A 7 -13.02 1.42 -13.99
CA THR A 7 -14.18 2.23 -13.56
C THR A 7 -13.77 3.68 -13.29
N ILE A 8 -14.75 4.57 -13.12
CA ILE A 8 -14.49 6.00 -12.80
C ILE A 8 -13.68 6.10 -11.50
N GLU A 9 -14.09 5.38 -10.45
CA GLU A 9 -13.42 5.35 -9.15
C GLU A 9 -11.99 4.79 -9.26
N GLU A 10 -11.81 3.69 -9.98
CA GLU A 10 -10.50 3.08 -10.21
C GLU A 10 -9.56 4.05 -10.95
N ARG A 11 -10.08 4.77 -11.94
CA ARG A 11 -9.32 5.78 -12.70
C ARG A 11 -8.99 7.00 -11.86
N GLU A 12 -9.90 7.44 -10.99
CA GLU A 12 -9.68 8.55 -10.06
C GLU A 12 -8.61 8.20 -9.04
N ALA A 13 -8.62 6.98 -8.50
CA ALA A 13 -7.58 6.51 -7.58
C ALA A 13 -6.18 6.57 -8.22
N ILE A 14 -6.04 6.07 -9.46
CA ILE A 14 -4.78 6.17 -10.21
C ILE A 14 -4.36 7.64 -10.43
N ASN A 15 -5.27 8.51 -10.86
CA ASN A 15 -4.96 9.91 -11.17
C ASN A 15 -4.66 10.76 -9.93
N SER A 16 -5.24 10.44 -8.77
CA SER A 16 -5.03 11.16 -7.51
C SER A 16 -3.79 10.70 -6.75
N GLY A 17 -3.21 9.54 -7.12
CA GLY A 17 -1.96 9.05 -6.55
C GLY A 17 -0.84 10.09 -6.64
N ARG A 18 -0.28 10.49 -5.47
CA ARG A 18 0.64 11.64 -5.33
C ARG A 18 1.81 11.64 -6.32
N TRP A 19 2.36 10.47 -6.63
CA TRP A 19 3.45 10.37 -7.60
C TRP A 19 2.95 10.52 -9.03
N PHE A 20 1.89 9.80 -9.39
CA PHE A 20 1.36 9.81 -10.75
C PHE A 20 0.77 11.18 -11.12
N SER A 21 0.07 11.85 -10.19
CA SER A 21 -0.48 13.19 -10.39
C SER A 21 0.61 14.26 -10.61
N SER A 22 1.85 14.00 -10.19
CA SER A 22 2.99 14.91 -10.39
C SER A 22 3.65 14.81 -11.77
N LEU A 23 3.30 13.80 -12.59
CA LEU A 23 3.79 13.63 -13.95
C LEU A 23 3.13 14.61 -14.92
N SER A 24 3.77 14.89 -16.06
CA SER A 24 3.14 15.73 -17.09
C SER A 24 1.85 15.07 -17.62
N PRO A 25 0.87 15.86 -18.10
CA PRO A 25 -0.33 15.31 -18.72
C PRO A 25 -0.03 14.37 -19.90
N SER A 26 0.99 14.69 -20.70
CA SER A 26 1.40 13.87 -21.84
C SER A 26 1.95 12.51 -21.40
N LEU A 27 2.83 12.49 -20.40
CA LEU A 27 3.39 11.25 -19.87
C LEU A 27 2.30 10.38 -19.22
N ARG A 28 1.40 10.97 -18.42
CA ARG A 28 0.26 10.21 -17.87
C ARG A 28 -0.60 9.61 -18.97
N HIS A 29 -0.87 10.37 -20.03
CA HIS A 29 -1.66 9.89 -21.16
C HIS A 29 -1.00 8.68 -21.82
N ASP A 30 0.30 8.75 -22.13
CA ASP A 30 1.02 7.64 -22.76
C ASP A 30 1.15 6.41 -21.86
N ILE A 31 1.36 6.59 -20.55
CA ILE A 31 1.35 5.48 -19.59
C ILE A 31 -0.01 4.78 -19.61
N LEU A 32 -1.12 5.54 -19.50
CA LEU A 32 -2.46 4.97 -19.47
C LEU A 32 -2.87 4.33 -20.81
N ARG A 33 -2.37 4.84 -21.94
CA ARG A 33 -2.62 4.30 -23.28
C ARG A 33 -1.97 2.92 -23.48
N CYS A 34 -0.81 2.68 -22.86
CA CYS A 34 -0.12 1.39 -22.92
C CYS A 34 -0.57 0.41 -21.81
N ALA A 35 -1.46 0.85 -20.93
CA ALA A 35 -1.84 0.07 -19.77
C ALA A 35 -3.07 -0.81 -20.04
N TYR A 36 -3.13 -1.96 -19.38
CA TYR A 36 -4.27 -2.87 -19.38
C TYR A 36 -4.58 -3.33 -17.97
N VAL A 37 -5.79 -3.85 -17.73
CA VAL A 37 -6.26 -4.15 -16.37
C VAL A 37 -6.33 -5.64 -16.13
N LYS A 38 -5.94 -6.04 -14.92
CA LYS A 38 -6.18 -7.37 -14.37
C LYS A 38 -6.99 -7.24 -13.08
N ARG A 39 -7.94 -8.17 -12.89
CA ARG A 39 -8.81 -8.22 -11.71
C ARG A 39 -8.62 -9.55 -11.01
N PHE A 40 -8.49 -9.49 -9.68
CA PHE A 40 -8.21 -10.63 -8.83
C PHE A 40 -9.25 -10.71 -7.72
N LYS A 41 -9.56 -11.94 -7.34
CA LYS A 41 -10.24 -12.25 -6.07
C LYS A 41 -9.22 -12.31 -4.94
N ASP A 42 -9.72 -12.23 -3.72
CA ASP A 42 -8.91 -12.30 -2.51
C ASP A 42 -7.94 -13.50 -2.55
N GLY A 43 -6.69 -13.27 -2.15
CA GLY A 43 -5.62 -14.28 -2.17
C GLY A 43 -5.06 -14.60 -3.56
N GLY A 44 -5.58 -14.01 -4.64
CA GLY A 44 -5.06 -14.22 -5.99
C GLY A 44 -3.59 -13.79 -6.13
N LEU A 45 -2.74 -14.67 -6.67
CA LEU A 45 -1.33 -14.36 -6.93
C LEU A 45 -1.20 -13.35 -8.06
N ILE A 46 -0.61 -12.18 -7.77
CA ILE A 46 -0.35 -11.11 -8.74
C ILE A 46 1.06 -11.26 -9.33
N ALA A 47 2.04 -11.54 -8.47
CA ALA A 47 3.42 -11.77 -8.90
C ALA A 47 4.15 -12.64 -7.88
N ALA A 48 4.95 -13.62 -8.35
CA ALA A 48 5.77 -14.43 -7.46
C ALA A 48 7.19 -13.90 -7.38
N ARG A 49 7.80 -14.09 -6.20
CA ARG A 49 9.24 -13.92 -5.99
C ARG A 49 10.01 -14.86 -6.93
N GLY A 50 11.09 -14.36 -7.51
CA GLY A 50 11.92 -15.14 -8.45
C GLY A 50 11.43 -15.08 -9.90
N ASP A 51 10.21 -14.61 -10.16
CA ASP A 51 9.73 -14.46 -11.53
C ASP A 51 10.48 -13.32 -12.27
N PRO A 52 10.60 -13.42 -13.60
CA PRO A 52 10.97 -12.29 -14.44
C PRO A 52 10.01 -11.11 -14.26
N PRO A 53 10.51 -9.86 -14.24
CA PRO A 53 9.67 -8.68 -14.07
C PRO A 53 9.05 -8.24 -15.40
N GLU A 54 7.96 -8.89 -15.79
CA GLU A 54 7.29 -8.66 -17.08
C GLU A 54 6.40 -7.42 -17.13
N GLU A 55 6.00 -6.89 -15.97
CA GLU A 55 4.98 -5.85 -15.86
C GLU A 55 5.33 -4.85 -14.75
N TRP A 56 5.13 -3.57 -15.06
CA TRP A 56 5.04 -2.49 -14.08
C TRP A 56 3.58 -2.28 -13.70
N ILE A 57 3.27 -2.17 -12.41
CA ILE A 57 1.91 -2.38 -11.89
C ILE A 57 1.47 -1.18 -11.07
N ALA A 58 0.18 -0.85 -11.08
CA ALA A 58 -0.46 0.04 -10.12
C ALA A 58 -1.67 -0.62 -9.48
N CYS A 59 -1.90 -0.38 -8.20
CA CYS A 59 -3.16 -0.75 -7.55
C CYS A 59 -4.22 0.33 -7.89
N ALA A 60 -5.34 -0.07 -8.48
CA ALA A 60 -6.44 0.85 -8.83
C ALA A 60 -7.63 0.73 -7.88
N ARG A 61 -7.84 -0.44 -7.28
CA ARG A 61 -8.86 -0.72 -6.26
C ARG A 61 -8.43 -1.90 -5.39
N GLY A 62 -8.86 -1.89 -4.12
CA GLY A 62 -8.54 -2.95 -3.16
C GLY A 62 -7.17 -2.71 -2.54
N ALA A 63 -6.39 -3.77 -2.34
CA ALA A 63 -5.02 -3.68 -1.86
C ALA A 63 -4.17 -4.83 -2.39
N VAL A 64 -2.87 -4.58 -2.57
CA VAL A 64 -1.90 -5.65 -2.89
C VAL A 64 -1.05 -5.92 -1.66
N ARG A 65 -1.13 -7.12 -1.11
CA ARG A 65 -0.28 -7.57 0.00
C ARG A 65 1.07 -8.01 -0.55
N VAL A 66 2.12 -7.27 -0.18
CA VAL A 66 3.50 -7.63 -0.50
C VAL A 66 4.05 -8.44 0.66
N SER A 67 4.60 -9.61 0.35
CA SER A 67 5.05 -10.56 1.35
C SER A 67 6.36 -11.23 0.98
N SER A 68 7.02 -11.78 1.99
CA SER A 68 8.16 -12.68 1.83
C SER A 68 7.87 -13.99 2.53
N THR A 69 8.48 -15.06 2.06
CA THR A 69 8.45 -16.36 2.71
C THR A 69 9.74 -16.57 3.49
N SER A 70 9.63 -16.82 4.80
CA SER A 70 10.77 -17.11 5.66
C SER A 70 11.42 -18.45 5.29
N ILE A 71 12.62 -18.71 5.81
CA ILE A 71 13.32 -20.02 5.65
C ILE A 71 12.46 -21.18 6.20
N SER A 72 11.64 -20.91 7.22
CA SER A 72 10.71 -21.89 7.80
C SER A 72 9.40 -22.04 7.02
N GLY A 73 9.26 -21.37 5.87
CA GLY A 73 8.03 -21.38 5.06
C GLY A 73 6.91 -20.47 5.59
N LYS A 74 7.15 -19.65 6.62
CA LYS A 74 6.13 -18.73 7.14
C LYS A 74 6.04 -17.50 6.22
N GLN A 75 4.85 -17.19 5.74
CA GLN A 75 4.59 -15.96 5.02
C GLN A 75 4.60 -14.76 5.98
N ILE A 76 5.35 -13.73 5.63
CA ILE A 76 5.51 -12.49 6.38
C ILE A 76 5.02 -11.36 5.47
N THR A 77 3.98 -10.67 5.91
CA THR A 77 3.49 -9.44 5.27
C THR A 77 4.47 -8.31 5.55
N LEU A 78 4.95 -7.66 4.48
CA LEU A 78 5.88 -6.54 4.55
C LEU A 78 5.17 -5.20 4.42
N THR A 79 4.17 -5.12 3.53
CA THR A 79 3.37 -3.92 3.31
C THR A 79 2.11 -4.22 2.50
N TYR A 80 1.20 -3.25 2.44
CA TYR A 80 0.04 -3.24 1.54
C TYR A 80 0.15 -2.06 0.58
N VAL A 81 0.04 -2.33 -0.71
CA VAL A 81 -0.01 -1.29 -1.75
C VAL A 81 -1.45 -0.81 -1.92
N GLU A 82 -1.66 0.44 -1.57
CA GLU A 82 -2.95 1.14 -1.64
C GLU A 82 -3.30 1.60 -3.06
N PRO A 83 -4.59 1.88 -3.35
CA PRO A 83 -5.01 2.45 -4.61
C PRO A 83 -4.25 3.74 -4.96
N GLY A 84 -3.89 3.90 -6.23
CA GLY A 84 -3.10 5.04 -6.72
C GLY A 84 -1.58 4.86 -6.64
N ILE A 85 -1.09 3.75 -6.06
CA ILE A 85 0.34 3.48 -5.95
C ILE A 85 0.82 2.53 -7.04
N TRP A 86 1.87 2.97 -7.73
CA TRP A 86 2.64 2.18 -8.70
C TRP A 86 3.76 1.41 -8.01
N PHE A 87 4.06 0.19 -8.45
CA PHE A 87 5.05 -0.74 -7.91
C PHE A 87 5.49 -1.79 -8.94
N GLY A 88 6.43 -2.68 -8.57
CA GLY A 88 6.96 -3.72 -9.46
C GLY A 88 8.10 -3.27 -10.37
N ASP A 89 8.51 -2.01 -10.25
CA ASP A 89 9.54 -1.35 -11.06
C ASP A 89 10.99 -1.76 -10.71
N VAL A 90 11.27 -2.15 -9.46
CA VAL A 90 12.65 -2.42 -8.97
C VAL A 90 13.38 -3.42 -9.87
N ALA A 91 12.79 -4.60 -10.06
CA ALA A 91 13.37 -5.68 -10.86
C ALA A 91 13.48 -5.32 -12.37
N ILE A 92 12.65 -4.38 -12.85
CA ILE A 92 12.75 -3.88 -14.23
C ILE A 92 14.02 -3.04 -14.42
N PHE A 93 14.40 -2.27 -13.38
CA PHE A 93 15.55 -1.35 -13.42
C PHE A 93 16.88 -2.02 -13.10
N ASP A 94 16.96 -2.85 -12.06
CA ASP A 94 18.21 -3.50 -11.66
C ASP A 94 18.55 -4.73 -12.55
N GLY A 95 17.55 -5.27 -13.26
CA GLY A 95 17.71 -6.42 -14.15
C GLY A 95 17.59 -7.78 -13.45
N ASP A 96 17.30 -7.80 -12.15
CA ASP A 96 17.15 -9.00 -11.35
C ASP A 96 15.73 -9.59 -11.41
N ARG A 97 15.52 -10.68 -10.67
CA ARG A 97 14.22 -11.32 -10.48
C ARG A 97 13.41 -10.57 -9.42
N ARG A 98 12.08 -10.75 -9.44
CA ARG A 98 11.20 -10.17 -8.42
C ARG A 98 11.64 -10.56 -7.01
N THR A 99 11.66 -9.58 -6.12
CA THR A 99 12.18 -9.70 -4.76
C THR A 99 11.17 -10.27 -3.77
N HIS A 100 9.87 -10.14 -4.06
CA HIS A 100 8.77 -10.43 -3.14
C HIS A 100 7.58 -11.05 -3.88
N ASP A 101 6.75 -11.74 -3.11
CA ASP A 101 5.44 -12.20 -3.58
C ASP A 101 4.42 -11.07 -3.39
N ALA A 102 3.51 -10.94 -4.34
CA ALA A 102 2.40 -9.99 -4.32
C ALA A 102 1.08 -10.74 -4.51
N TYR A 103 0.14 -10.52 -3.59
CA TYR A 103 -1.19 -11.14 -3.61
C TYR A 103 -2.27 -10.06 -3.54
N ALA A 104 -3.40 -10.30 -4.20
CA ALA A 104 -4.60 -9.52 -3.99
C ALA A 104 -5.10 -9.70 -2.56
N HIS A 105 -5.53 -8.61 -1.93
CA HIS A 105 -6.11 -8.60 -0.59
C HIS A 105 -7.50 -7.98 -0.66
N GLY A 106 -8.51 -8.84 -0.63
CA GLY A 106 -9.86 -8.55 -1.11
C GLY A 106 -9.94 -8.48 -2.64
N ASP A 107 -11.12 -8.15 -3.14
CA ASP A 107 -11.34 -7.88 -4.57
C ASP A 107 -10.43 -6.72 -5.02
N THR A 108 -9.47 -7.03 -5.88
CA THR A 108 -8.38 -6.12 -6.25
C THR A 108 -8.34 -5.91 -7.76
N THR A 109 -8.23 -4.66 -8.17
CA THR A 109 -8.01 -4.27 -9.57
C THR A 109 -6.63 -3.65 -9.69
N ILE A 110 -5.81 -4.17 -10.60
CA ILE A 110 -4.50 -3.62 -10.92
C ILE A 110 -4.46 -3.14 -12.36
N LEU A 111 -3.67 -2.09 -12.59
CA LEU A 111 -3.29 -1.60 -13.90
C LEU A 111 -1.87 -2.08 -14.20
N CYS A 112 -1.63 -2.67 -15.36
CA CYS A 112 -0.34 -3.22 -15.77
C CYS A 112 0.15 -2.52 -17.04
N VAL A 113 1.45 -2.22 -17.09
CA VAL A 113 2.18 -1.79 -18.27
C VAL A 113 3.26 -2.83 -18.56
N ALA A 114 3.25 -3.42 -19.76
CA ALA A 114 4.26 -4.41 -20.13
C ALA A 114 5.67 -3.81 -20.08
N LYS A 115 6.67 -4.59 -19.65
CA LYS A 115 8.08 -4.17 -19.56
C LYS A 115 8.57 -3.52 -20.85
N ALA A 116 8.20 -4.07 -22.00
CA ALA A 116 8.58 -3.53 -23.31
C ALA A 116 8.01 -2.12 -23.53
N ASP A 117 6.75 -1.88 -23.18
CA ASP A 117 6.11 -0.58 -23.34
C ASP A 117 6.60 0.43 -22.30
N PHE A 118 6.85 -0.02 -21.06
CA PHE A 118 7.52 0.80 -20.06
C PHE A 118 8.87 1.32 -20.55
N LYS A 119 9.69 0.46 -21.18
CA LYS A 119 10.96 0.87 -21.79
C LYS A 119 10.78 1.85 -22.96
N LYS A 120 9.76 1.67 -23.80
CA LYS A 120 9.44 2.64 -24.87
C LYS A 120 9.03 4.00 -24.29
N ILE A 121 8.21 4.01 -23.23
CA ILE A 121 7.79 5.24 -22.57
C ILE A 121 9.00 5.96 -21.97
N LEU A 122 9.92 5.24 -21.30
CA LEU A 122 11.17 5.81 -20.79
C LEU A 122 12.02 6.45 -21.91
N ALA A 123 12.07 5.83 -23.08
CA ALA A 123 12.80 6.37 -24.24
C ALA A 123 12.13 7.61 -24.85
N ALA A 124 10.79 7.68 -24.83
CA ALA A 124 10.03 8.81 -25.34
C ALA A 124 9.92 9.98 -24.35
N HIS A 125 9.87 9.68 -23.06
CA HIS A 125 9.66 10.63 -21.96
C HIS A 125 10.79 10.51 -20.95
N THR A 126 11.91 11.19 -21.21
CA THR A 126 13.08 11.17 -20.31
C THR A 126 12.76 11.69 -18.91
N GLU A 127 11.75 12.56 -18.77
CA GLU A 127 11.24 13.01 -17.46
C GLU A 127 10.75 11.86 -16.55
N LEU A 128 10.38 10.71 -17.14
CA LEU A 128 9.99 9.53 -16.36
C LEU A 128 11.18 8.98 -15.54
N TYR A 129 12.43 9.07 -16.03
CA TYR A 129 13.60 8.67 -15.24
C TYR A 129 13.72 9.50 -13.97
N GLU A 130 13.60 10.83 -14.08
CA GLU A 130 13.64 11.71 -12.91
C GLU A 130 12.47 11.43 -11.96
N ALA A 131 11.27 11.22 -12.50
CA ALA A 131 10.12 10.87 -11.70
C ALA A 131 10.32 9.55 -10.93
N MET A 132 10.91 8.53 -11.56
CA MET A 132 11.23 7.25 -10.91
C MET A 132 12.32 7.43 -9.85
N LEU A 133 13.37 8.21 -10.11
CA LEU A 133 14.38 8.55 -9.09
C LEU A 133 13.75 9.22 -7.87
N ARG A 134 12.84 10.18 -8.06
CA ARG A 134 12.09 10.82 -6.97
C ARG A 134 11.19 9.81 -6.23
N LEU A 135 10.57 8.85 -6.93
CA LEU A 135 9.79 7.78 -6.30
C LEU A 135 10.65 6.90 -5.42
N HIS A 136 11.79 6.42 -5.93
CA HIS A 136 12.71 5.59 -5.17
C HIS A 136 13.33 6.34 -3.99
N ALA A 137 13.71 7.61 -4.15
CA ALA A 137 14.21 8.42 -3.04
C ALA A 137 13.18 8.56 -1.90
N ARG A 138 11.89 8.71 -2.23
CA ARG A 138 10.80 8.70 -1.23
C ARG A 138 10.66 7.34 -0.56
N ARG A 139 10.67 6.24 -1.33
CA ARG A 139 10.59 4.87 -0.79
C ARG A 139 11.78 4.55 0.12
N ILE A 140 13.00 4.97 -0.24
CA ILE A 140 14.20 4.83 0.60
C ILE A 140 14.02 5.61 1.90
N ARG A 141 13.53 6.85 1.84
CA ARG A 141 13.23 7.65 3.04
C ARG A 141 12.20 6.97 3.93
N GLN A 142 11.14 6.39 3.36
CA GLN A 142 10.13 5.63 4.10
C GLN A 142 10.71 4.38 4.75
N LEU A 143 11.57 3.64 4.04
CA LEU A 143 12.25 2.46 4.59
C LEU A 143 13.15 2.83 5.77
N PHE A 144 13.97 3.88 5.65
CA PHE A 144 14.80 4.34 6.77
C PHE A 144 13.95 4.86 7.94
N GLY A 145 12.85 5.58 7.68
CA GLY A 145 11.92 5.99 8.72
C GLY A 145 11.29 4.80 9.45
N LEU A 146 10.95 3.71 8.74
CA LEU A 146 10.47 2.48 9.37
C LEU A 146 11.55 1.84 10.25
N VAL A 147 12.80 1.80 9.78
CA VAL A 147 13.92 1.28 10.57
C VAL A 147 14.14 2.13 11.83
N GLU A 148 14.12 3.45 11.71
CA GLU A 148 14.21 4.38 12.83
C GLU A 148 13.07 4.15 13.83
N ASP A 149 11.82 4.12 13.36
CA ASP A 149 10.64 3.86 14.18
C ASP A 149 10.81 2.55 14.97
N LEU A 150 11.18 1.45 14.30
CA LEU A 150 11.37 0.14 14.93
C LEU A 150 12.44 0.13 16.04
N ASN A 151 13.44 1.01 15.95
CA ASN A 151 14.53 1.10 16.93
C ASN A 151 14.26 2.11 18.05
N THR A 152 13.45 3.14 17.80
CA THR A 152 13.31 4.29 18.70
C THR A 152 11.93 4.40 19.33
N LEU A 153 10.88 3.93 18.67
CA LEU A 153 9.51 4.11 19.12
C LEU A 153 8.95 2.88 19.84
N PRO A 154 8.21 3.09 20.95
CA PRO A 154 7.47 2.01 21.58
C PRO A 154 6.38 1.48 20.64
N LEU A 155 5.96 0.23 20.89
CA LEU A 155 4.96 -0.45 20.06
C LEU A 155 3.68 0.38 19.89
N ARG A 156 3.27 1.07 20.95
CA ARG A 156 2.06 1.90 20.97
C ARG A 156 2.10 3.03 19.94
N SER A 157 3.21 3.78 19.87
CA SER A 157 3.39 4.88 18.91
C SER A 157 3.46 4.36 17.48
N ARG A 158 4.15 3.22 17.25
CA ARG A 158 4.20 2.56 15.94
C ARG A 158 2.84 2.05 15.48
N LEU A 159 2.07 1.47 16.40
CA LEU A 159 0.69 1.05 16.13
C LEU A 159 -0.17 2.25 15.75
N ALA A 160 -0.09 3.36 16.50
CA ALA A 160 -0.84 4.58 16.18
C ALA A 160 -0.46 5.15 14.80
N LYS A 161 0.84 5.25 14.48
CA LYS A 161 1.33 5.64 13.14
C LYS A 161 0.75 4.75 12.04
N GLN A 162 0.74 3.43 12.26
CA GLN A 162 0.21 2.47 11.30
C GLN A 162 -1.31 2.62 11.12
N LEU A 163 -2.08 2.83 12.19
CA LEU A 163 -3.53 3.05 12.11
C LEU A 163 -3.85 4.36 11.38
N VAL A 164 -3.09 5.43 11.63
CA VAL A 164 -3.22 6.72 10.91
C VAL A 164 -2.94 6.54 9.42
N HIS A 165 -1.92 5.77 9.05
CA HIS A 165 -1.64 5.43 7.66
C HIS A 165 -2.79 4.63 7.04
N LEU A 166 -3.25 3.56 7.70
CA LEU A 166 -4.31 2.70 7.19
C LEU A 166 -5.65 3.42 7.00
N VAL A 167 -6.05 4.29 7.93
CA VAL A 167 -7.29 5.06 7.79
C VAL A 167 -7.19 6.13 6.70
N ARG A 168 -6.00 6.70 6.47
CA ARG A 168 -5.80 7.64 5.37
C ARG A 168 -5.95 6.95 4.01
N SER A 169 -5.44 5.73 3.91
CA SER A 169 -5.33 5.01 2.64
C SER A 169 -6.54 4.14 2.29
N TYR A 170 -7.20 3.62 3.32
CA TYR A 170 -8.31 2.67 3.19
C TYR A 170 -9.54 3.08 4.01
N GLY A 171 -9.59 4.33 4.47
CA GLY A 171 -10.69 4.85 5.28
C GLY A 171 -11.99 4.91 4.49
N VAL A 172 -13.07 4.41 5.10
CA VAL A 172 -14.44 4.58 4.63
C VAL A 172 -15.29 5.16 5.77
N PRO A 173 -16.32 5.96 5.48
CA PRO A 173 -17.24 6.42 6.52
C PRO A 173 -17.80 5.24 7.33
N SER A 174 -17.82 5.37 8.65
CA SER A 174 -18.43 4.37 9.51
C SER A 174 -19.96 4.38 9.33
N LEU A 175 -20.56 3.19 9.25
CA LEU A 175 -22.01 3.03 9.12
C LEU A 175 -22.78 3.45 10.37
N SER A 176 -22.11 3.42 11.54
CA SER A 176 -22.73 3.80 12.82
C SER A 176 -22.66 5.29 13.10
N ASP A 177 -21.64 5.98 12.56
CA ASP A 177 -21.43 7.42 12.72
C ASP A 177 -20.62 7.95 11.54
N GLY A 178 -21.21 8.82 10.72
CA GLY A 178 -20.57 9.36 9.52
C GLY A 178 -19.40 10.33 9.81
N SER A 179 -19.22 10.76 11.07
CA SER A 179 -18.05 11.54 11.49
C SER A 179 -16.81 10.67 11.73
N GLU A 180 -16.98 9.36 11.81
CA GLU A 180 -15.93 8.40 12.09
C GLU A 180 -15.47 7.66 10.84
N MET A 181 -14.22 7.24 10.86
CA MET A 181 -13.61 6.54 9.74
C MET A 181 -13.30 5.10 10.14
N ARG A 182 -13.90 4.15 9.42
CA ARG A 182 -13.55 2.73 9.49
C ARG A 182 -12.35 2.45 8.59
N ILE A 183 -11.37 1.70 9.07
CA ILE A 183 -10.34 1.12 8.20
C ILE A 183 -11.01 0.03 7.36
N GLY A 184 -11.22 0.30 6.07
CA GLY A 184 -11.86 -0.61 5.13
C GLY A 184 -11.01 -1.83 4.76
N LEU A 185 -9.70 -1.76 4.98
CA LEU A 185 -8.80 -2.89 4.78
C LEU A 185 -9.01 -3.94 5.88
N GLN A 186 -9.43 -5.13 5.47
CA GLN A 186 -9.65 -6.27 6.37
C GLN A 186 -8.32 -6.87 6.82
N LEU A 187 -7.80 -6.43 7.97
CA LEU A 187 -6.53 -6.92 8.48
C LEU A 187 -6.74 -7.92 9.63
N ALA A 188 -6.15 -9.10 9.51
CA ALA A 188 -5.98 -9.96 10.67
C ALA A 188 -4.99 -9.31 11.65
N GLN A 189 -5.22 -9.49 12.96
CA GLN A 189 -4.31 -8.95 13.99
C GLN A 189 -2.89 -9.50 13.88
N GLU A 190 -2.72 -10.71 13.34
CA GLU A 190 -1.41 -11.28 13.03
C GLU A 190 -0.68 -10.49 11.93
N GLU A 191 -1.41 -10.00 10.92
CA GLU A 191 -0.81 -9.18 9.85
C GLU A 191 -0.39 -7.81 10.39
N LEU A 192 -1.22 -7.20 11.24
CA LEU A 192 -0.85 -5.96 11.93
C LEU A 192 0.39 -6.15 12.83
N ALA A 193 0.49 -7.30 13.50
CA ALA A 193 1.65 -7.66 14.29
C ALA A 193 2.92 -7.83 13.44
N GLN A 194 2.80 -8.43 12.25
CA GLN A 194 3.92 -8.55 11.30
C GLN A 194 4.39 -7.20 10.78
N LEU A 195 3.47 -6.31 10.40
CA LEU A 195 3.79 -4.94 9.97
C LEU A 195 4.52 -4.14 11.08
N LEU A 196 4.22 -4.45 12.34
CA LEU A 196 4.80 -3.80 13.51
C LEU A 196 6.00 -4.58 14.10
N GLY A 197 6.44 -5.69 13.52
CA GLY A 197 7.51 -6.50 14.10
C GLY A 197 7.27 -6.87 15.57
N ALA A 198 6.01 -7.13 15.95
CA ALA A 198 5.58 -7.40 17.31
C ALA A 198 4.81 -8.73 17.41
N SER A 199 4.59 -9.21 18.62
CA SER A 199 3.69 -10.36 18.81
C SER A 199 2.24 -9.92 18.74
N ARG A 200 1.38 -10.80 18.20
CA ARG A 200 -0.08 -10.59 18.17
C ARG A 200 -0.66 -10.25 19.54
N GLN A 201 -0.19 -10.91 20.59
CA GLN A 201 -0.62 -10.64 21.96
C GLN A 201 -0.35 -9.19 22.38
N ARG A 202 0.84 -8.67 22.11
CA ARG A 202 1.21 -7.29 22.48
C ARG A 202 0.41 -6.27 21.67
N VAL A 203 0.21 -6.49 20.37
CA VAL A 203 -0.65 -5.62 19.54
C VAL A 203 -2.08 -5.58 20.07
N ASN A 204 -2.64 -6.72 20.47
CA ASN A 204 -3.99 -6.78 21.04
C ASN A 204 -4.11 -6.04 22.36
N GLN A 205 -3.08 -6.08 23.20
CA GLN A 205 -3.03 -5.33 24.45
C GLN A 205 -3.05 -3.82 24.19
N GLU A 206 -2.27 -3.33 23.22
CA GLU A 206 -2.26 -1.92 22.84
C GLU A 206 -3.58 -1.47 22.22
N LEU A 207 -4.15 -2.25 21.30
CA LEU A 207 -5.48 -1.98 20.72
C LEU A 207 -6.55 -1.87 21.81
N LYS A 208 -6.54 -2.78 22.81
CA LYS A 208 -7.47 -2.72 23.94
C LYS A 208 -7.21 -1.55 24.89
N SER A 209 -5.98 -1.03 24.95
CA SER A 209 -5.72 0.22 25.67
C SER A 209 -6.29 1.41 24.92
N MET A 210 -6.00 1.53 23.63
CA MET A 210 -6.50 2.61 22.78
C MET A 210 -8.04 2.63 22.72
N GLU A 211 -8.69 1.45 22.76
CA GLU A 211 -10.16 1.34 22.84
C GLU A 211 -10.72 1.84 24.18
N ARG A 212 -10.06 1.54 25.30
CA ARG A 212 -10.48 2.04 26.63
C ARG A 212 -10.32 3.56 26.76
N GLU A 213 -9.43 4.14 25.97
CA GLU A 213 -9.17 5.58 25.91
C GLU A 213 -10.01 6.28 24.84
N ASP A 214 -10.95 5.56 24.21
CA ASP A 214 -11.86 6.04 23.15
C ASP A 214 -11.16 6.61 21.91
N ALA A 215 -9.88 6.26 21.69
CA ALA A 215 -9.17 6.65 20.47
C ALA A 215 -9.62 5.82 19.26
N ILE A 216 -10.01 4.56 19.51
CA ILE A 216 -10.50 3.63 18.49
C ILE A 216 -11.66 2.80 19.04
N ARG A 217 -12.40 2.15 18.14
CA ARG A 217 -13.36 1.08 18.46
C ARG A 217 -13.00 -0.18 17.69
N ILE A 218 -12.95 -1.32 18.38
CA ILE A 218 -12.72 -2.62 17.75
C ILE A 218 -14.08 -3.21 17.35
N GLU A 219 -14.20 -3.61 16.09
CA GLU A 219 -15.40 -4.23 15.54
C GLU A 219 -15.08 -5.59 14.90
N PRO A 220 -16.09 -6.45 14.70
CA PRO A 220 -15.92 -7.63 13.86
C PRO A 220 -15.36 -7.23 12.49
N GLY A 221 -14.20 -7.82 12.14
CA GLY A 221 -13.52 -7.55 10.86
C GLY A 221 -12.99 -6.12 10.70
N GLY A 222 -12.74 -5.35 11.76
CA GLY A 222 -12.13 -4.04 11.54
C GLY A 222 -11.92 -3.17 12.77
N LEU A 223 -11.40 -1.98 12.48
CA LEU A 223 -11.13 -0.94 13.46
C LEU A 223 -11.78 0.35 12.96
N VAL A 224 -12.41 1.08 13.88
CA VAL A 224 -12.93 2.43 13.63
C VAL A 224 -12.08 3.42 14.41
N ILE A 225 -11.67 4.49 13.74
CA ILE A 225 -10.95 5.60 14.35
C ILE A 225 -11.98 6.60 14.88
N ARG A 226 -12.01 6.76 16.20
CA ARG A 226 -12.94 7.65 16.92
C ARG A 226 -12.31 9.04 17.09
N ASP A 227 -11.05 9.07 17.55
CA ASP A 227 -10.29 10.31 17.73
C ASP A 227 -8.95 10.23 16.97
N ARG A 228 -8.94 10.86 15.79
CA ARG A 228 -7.74 10.95 14.95
C ARG A 228 -6.66 11.82 15.59
N GLU A 229 -7.03 12.84 16.35
CA GLU A 229 -6.06 13.75 16.99
C GLU A 229 -5.38 13.07 18.19
N ALA A 230 -6.11 12.28 18.97
CA ALA A 230 -5.52 11.41 19.99
C ALA A 230 -4.52 10.41 19.38
N LEU A 231 -4.87 9.77 18.26
CA LEU A 231 -3.92 8.86 17.59
C LEU A 231 -2.67 9.57 17.06
N MET A 232 -2.81 10.78 16.50
CA MET A 232 -1.65 11.58 16.09
C MET A 232 -0.77 11.96 17.29
N ARG A 233 -1.36 12.37 18.41
CA ARG A 233 -0.61 12.62 19.66
C ARG A 233 0.13 11.38 20.15
N ILE A 234 -0.50 10.20 20.09
CA ILE A 234 0.17 8.94 20.47
C ILE A 234 1.29 8.60 19.49
N ALA A 235 1.10 8.85 18.19
CA ALA A 235 2.11 8.61 17.17
C ALA A 235 3.36 9.48 17.34
N ASP A 236 3.19 10.70 17.87
CA ASP A 236 4.24 11.71 18.01
C ASP A 236 4.89 11.75 19.41
N ALA A 237 4.36 10.99 20.38
CA ALA A 237 4.64 11.12 21.82
C ALA A 237 6.10 10.91 22.29
N ASP A 238 7.03 10.56 21.40
CA ASP A 238 8.46 10.34 21.70
C ASP A 238 9.41 11.11 20.74
N THR A 239 8.92 12.16 20.07
CA THR A 239 9.74 13.11 19.29
C THR A 239 9.95 14.40 20.05
#